data_AF-A0A917QX82-F1
#
_entry.id   AF-A0A917QX82-F1
#
_cell.length_a   1.000
_cell.length_b   1.000
_cell.length_c   1.000
_cell.angle_alpha   90.00
_cell.angle_beta   90.00
_cell.angle_gamma   90.00
#
_symmetry.space_group_name_H-M   'P 1'
#
loop_
_entity.id
_entity.type
_entity.pdbx_description
1 polymer ?
#
loop_
_entity_poly.entity_id
_entity_poly.type
_entity_poly.pdbx_seq_one_letter_code
_entity_poly.pdbx_strand_id
1 'polypeptide(L)'
;MGLSIRRTWDEVTGLWTAVGGDGTRSVTITAQTCDEATALVQEAFGFKAYRPPPPLPPGWQRFTLIHDPVGEYPGFDDPRYDALKARPPEGCEVEQMDSYFGLRCVRPGDRLLDAVAELCAEIRAEHGLLMSDLGIEKLYEWSEDGTDGWGAEIVGQLLLMAAVRGPRLGYSVDDLVRFLRTAAGGG
;
A
#
# COMPACT_ATOMS: atom_id res chain seq x y z
N MET A 1 17.27 -22.38 7.15
CA MET A 1 16.56 -22.30 8.45
C MET A 1 15.93 -20.92 8.53
N GLY A 2 14.63 -20.82 8.76
CA GLY A 2 13.91 -19.56 8.89
C GLY A 2 13.60 -19.25 10.35
N LEU A 3 13.47 -17.97 10.68
CA LEU A 3 13.02 -17.53 12.01
C LEU A 3 11.57 -17.97 12.23
N SER A 4 11.31 -18.71 13.30
CA SER A 4 9.96 -19.02 13.79
C SER A 4 9.64 -18.13 14.98
N ILE A 5 8.43 -17.57 15.05
CA ILE A 5 7.99 -16.71 16.17
C ILE A 5 6.64 -17.22 16.68
N ARG A 6 6.57 -17.52 17.98
CA ARG A 6 5.31 -17.82 18.69
C ARG A 6 4.93 -16.65 19.59
N ARG A 7 3.65 -16.31 19.64
CA ARG A 7 3.12 -15.16 20.38
C ARG A 7 2.07 -15.66 21.38
N THR A 8 2.14 -15.17 22.61
CA THR A 8 1.18 -15.49 23.67
C THR A 8 0.81 -14.22 24.42
N TRP A 9 -0.47 -14.05 24.72
CA TRP A 9 -0.94 -13.00 25.62
C TRP A 9 -0.96 -13.52 27.06
N ASP A 10 -0.46 -12.73 28.00
CA ASP A 10 -0.53 -12.99 29.43
C ASP A 10 -1.61 -12.11 30.07
N GLU A 11 -2.71 -12.73 30.51
CA GLU A 11 -3.83 -12.03 31.16
C GLU A 11 -3.47 -11.41 32.52
N VAL A 12 -2.43 -11.91 33.20
CA VAL A 12 -2.01 -11.43 34.52
C VAL A 12 -1.18 -10.16 34.40
N THR A 13 -0.22 -10.17 33.47
CA THR A 13 0.69 -9.03 33.26
C THR A 13 0.15 -8.00 32.27
N GLY A 14 -0.82 -8.38 31.44
CA GLY A 14 -1.32 -7.54 30.36
C GLY A 14 -0.27 -7.29 29.28
N LEU A 15 0.66 -8.23 29.09
CA LEU A 15 1.74 -8.13 28.11
C LEU A 15 1.68 -9.25 27.08
N TRP A 16 2.17 -8.95 25.88
CA TRP A 16 2.46 -9.94 24.86
C TRP A 16 3.86 -10.50 25.05
N THR A 17 3.99 -11.82 25.00
CA THR A 17 5.28 -12.52 24.96
C THR A 17 5.49 -13.11 23.58
N ALA A 18 6.61 -12.76 22.94
CA ALA A 18 7.07 -13.37 21.69
C ALA A 18 8.32 -14.23 21.95
N VAL A 19 8.29 -15.48 21.49
CA VAL A 19 9.43 -16.41 21.54
C VAL A 19 9.88 -16.70 20.11
N GLY A 20 11.08 -16.23 19.75
CA GLY A 20 11.71 -16.45 18.46
C GLY A 20 12.79 -17.52 18.51
N GLY A 21 12.89 -18.35 17.48
CA GLY A 21 13.97 -19.33 17.33
C GLY A 21 14.34 -19.63 15.88
N ASP A 22 15.63 -19.85 15.62
CA ASP A 22 16.19 -20.24 14.30
C ASP A 22 16.72 -21.68 14.27
N GLY A 23 16.49 -22.45 15.34
CA GLY A 23 17.01 -23.82 15.52
C GLY A 23 18.35 -23.88 16.25
N THR A 24 19.06 -22.76 16.42
CA THR A 24 20.33 -22.67 17.16
C THR A 24 20.24 -21.79 18.40
N ARG A 25 19.49 -20.69 18.31
CA ARG A 25 19.24 -19.76 19.41
C ARG A 25 17.74 -19.54 19.61
N SER A 26 17.38 -19.14 20.83
CA SER A 26 16.02 -18.77 21.21
C SER A 26 16.05 -17.45 21.98
N VAL A 27 15.12 -16.55 21.67
CA VAL A 27 14.97 -15.25 22.34
C VAL A 27 13.52 -15.11 22.77
N THR A 28 13.29 -14.65 24.01
CA THR A 28 11.96 -14.36 24.55
C THR A 28 11.88 -12.89 24.92
N ILE A 29 10.88 -12.18 24.39
CA ILE A 29 10.69 -10.74 24.63
C ILE A 29 9.24 -10.48 25.00
N THR A 30 9.03 -9.55 25.94
CA THR A 30 7.71 -9.07 26.33
C THR A 30 7.52 -7.61 25.91
N ALA A 31 6.31 -7.26 25.46
CA ALA A 31 5.94 -5.89 25.09
C ALA A 31 4.44 -5.63 25.28
N GLN A 32 4.05 -4.35 25.23
CA GLN A 32 2.65 -3.93 25.36
C GLN A 32 1.78 -4.37 24.18
N THR A 33 2.36 -4.59 23.01
CA THR A 33 1.65 -5.03 21.80
C THR A 33 2.30 -6.27 21.19
N CYS A 34 1.50 -7.09 20.53
CA CYS A 34 1.97 -8.28 19.81
C CYS A 34 2.99 -7.94 18.71
N ASP A 35 2.74 -6.82 18.03
CA ASP A 35 3.60 -6.32 16.96
C ASP A 35 4.96 -5.89 17.49
N GLU A 36 5.01 -5.17 18.63
CA GLU A 36 6.28 -4.75 19.22
C GLU A 36 7.07 -5.95 19.75
N ALA A 37 6.40 -6.92 20.41
CA ALA A 37 7.07 -8.14 20.86
C ALA A 37 7.66 -8.93 19.68
N THR A 38 6.92 -9.02 18.58
CA THR A 38 7.38 -9.68 17.34
C THR A 38 8.54 -8.91 16.70
N ALA A 39 8.45 -7.59 16.63
CA ALA A 39 9.46 -6.72 16.05
C ALA A 39 10.80 -6.82 16.80
N LEU A 40 10.76 -6.74 18.12
CA LEU A 40 11.96 -6.88 18.96
C LEU A 40 12.61 -8.26 18.80
N VAL A 41 11.81 -9.33 18.62
CA VAL A 41 12.35 -10.66 18.31
C VAL A 41 13.04 -10.66 16.95
N GLN A 42 12.42 -10.10 15.91
CA GLN A 42 13.05 -9.99 14.59
C GLN A 42 14.38 -9.23 14.65
N GLU A 43 14.45 -8.12 15.38
CA GLU A 43 15.65 -7.32 15.58
C GLU A 43 16.74 -8.05 16.35
N ALA A 44 16.37 -8.78 17.41
CA ALA A 44 17.30 -9.65 18.14
C ALA A 44 17.91 -10.71 17.21
N PHE A 45 17.19 -11.08 16.14
CA PHE A 45 17.68 -11.98 15.12
C PHE A 45 18.41 -11.30 13.94
N GLY A 46 18.52 -9.97 13.94
CA GLY A 46 19.20 -9.20 12.90
C GLY A 46 18.33 -8.85 11.69
N PHE A 47 17.02 -9.10 11.77
CA PHE A 47 16.07 -8.71 10.73
C PHE A 47 15.61 -7.26 10.96
N LYS A 48 15.38 -6.53 9.87
CA LYS A 48 14.67 -5.24 9.93
C LYS A 48 13.20 -5.53 10.25
N ALA A 49 12.79 -5.23 11.48
CA ALA A 49 11.42 -5.44 11.90
C ALA A 49 10.46 -4.42 11.30
N TYR A 50 9.27 -4.89 10.90
CA TYR A 50 8.16 -3.99 10.62
C TYR A 50 7.54 -3.54 11.95
N ARG A 51 7.40 -2.23 12.13
CA ARG A 51 6.55 -1.65 13.16
C ARG A 51 5.39 -0.93 12.48
N PRO A 52 4.14 -1.12 12.95
CA PRO A 52 3.03 -0.33 12.46
C PRO A 52 3.34 1.15 12.69
N PRO A 53 3.21 2.00 11.66
CA PRO A 53 3.38 3.43 11.87
C PRO A 53 2.30 3.94 12.83
N PRO A 54 2.57 5.01 13.61
CA PRO A 54 1.63 5.53 14.60
C PRO A 54 0.27 5.88 13.96
N PRO A 55 -0.83 5.82 14.73
CA PRO A 55 -2.15 6.16 14.21
C PRO A 55 -2.15 7.61 13.71
N LEU A 56 -2.85 7.84 12.61
CA LEU A 56 -3.00 9.18 12.07
C LEU A 56 -4.05 9.97 12.84
N PRO A 57 -3.98 11.32 12.83
CA PRO A 57 -5.10 12.15 13.25
C PRO A 57 -6.36 11.84 12.43
N PRO A 58 -7.57 12.05 12.97
CA PRO A 58 -8.80 11.96 12.20
C PRO A 58 -8.75 12.86 10.95
N GLY A 59 -9.28 12.37 9.82
CA GLY A 59 -9.27 13.10 8.55
C GLY A 59 -7.93 13.06 7.80
N TRP A 60 -7.00 12.19 8.20
CA TRP A 60 -5.75 11.93 7.48
C TRP A 60 -5.68 10.49 7.01
N GLN A 61 -5.10 10.28 5.84
CA GLN A 61 -4.97 8.98 5.18
C GLN A 61 -3.51 8.66 4.94
N ARG A 62 -3.11 7.41 5.24
CA ARG A 62 -1.78 6.87 4.94
C ARG A 62 -1.92 5.84 3.84
N PHE A 63 -1.17 5.99 2.76
CA PHE A 63 -1.21 5.06 1.65
C PHE A 63 0.07 5.07 0.82
N THR A 64 0.23 4.01 0.05
CA THR A 64 1.26 3.85 -0.97
C THR A 64 0.62 4.08 -2.33
N LEU A 65 1.36 4.68 -3.26
CA LEU A 65 0.93 4.84 -4.64
C LEU A 65 2.11 4.55 -5.58
N ILE A 66 1.95 3.59 -6.49
CA ILE A 66 3.00 3.08 -7.38
C ILE A 66 2.61 3.35 -8.83
N HIS A 67 3.60 3.70 -9.64
CA HIS A 67 3.46 3.79 -11.09
C HIS A 67 3.92 2.47 -11.72
N ASP A 68 2.96 1.62 -12.06
CA ASP A 68 3.15 0.32 -12.72
C ASP A 68 2.32 0.27 -14.02
N PRO A 69 2.83 0.86 -15.11
CA PRO A 69 2.11 0.90 -16.39
C PRO A 69 2.05 -0.49 -17.04
N VAL A 70 0.89 -0.84 -17.59
CA VAL A 70 0.72 -2.13 -18.28
C VAL A 70 1.67 -2.22 -19.48
N GLY A 71 2.33 -3.37 -19.63
CA GLY A 71 3.24 -3.64 -20.75
C GLY A 71 4.60 -2.92 -20.70
N GLU A 72 4.82 -2.05 -19.71
CA GLU A 72 6.06 -1.30 -19.52
C GLU A 72 6.67 -1.61 -18.14
N TYR A 73 8.01 -1.62 -18.04
CA TYR A 73 8.71 -1.81 -16.76
C TYR A 73 9.73 -0.69 -16.51
N PRO A 74 9.29 0.57 -16.39
CA PRO A 74 10.18 1.69 -16.11
C PRO A 74 10.77 1.55 -14.72
N GLY A 75 12.09 1.42 -14.64
CA GLY A 75 12.80 1.36 -13.34
C GLY A 75 12.72 2.70 -12.60
N PHE A 76 13.00 2.66 -11.30
CA PHE A 76 12.97 3.85 -10.43
C PHE A 76 13.69 5.08 -11.01
N ASP A 77 14.81 4.91 -11.73
CA ASP A 77 15.62 5.98 -12.32
C ASP A 77 15.22 6.42 -13.73
N ASP A 78 14.05 5.99 -14.23
CA ASP A 78 13.54 6.46 -15.51
C ASP A 78 13.34 8.00 -15.47
N PRO A 79 13.87 8.75 -16.47
CA PRO A 79 13.77 10.21 -16.53
C PRO A 79 12.34 10.76 -16.45
N ARG A 80 11.32 9.94 -16.78
CA ARG A 80 9.92 10.34 -16.63
C ARG A 80 9.57 10.74 -15.19
N TYR A 81 10.32 10.26 -14.20
CA TYR A 81 10.10 10.55 -12.79
C TYR A 81 10.87 11.77 -12.29
N ASP A 82 11.80 12.35 -13.06
CA ASP A 82 12.70 13.41 -12.59
C ASP A 82 11.95 14.62 -12.03
N ALA A 83 10.89 15.06 -12.71
CA ALA A 83 10.08 16.19 -12.27
C ALA A 83 9.36 15.92 -10.94
N LEU A 84 8.85 14.69 -10.76
CA LEU A 84 8.13 14.26 -9.56
C LEU A 84 9.10 13.99 -8.39
N LYS A 85 10.30 13.48 -8.67
CA LYS A 85 11.41 13.37 -7.70
C LYS A 85 11.89 14.72 -7.21
N ALA A 86 12.00 15.70 -8.12
CA ALA A 86 12.45 17.04 -7.78
C ALA A 86 11.43 17.81 -6.93
N ARG A 87 10.14 17.56 -7.14
CA ARG A 87 9.03 18.23 -6.45
C ARG A 87 7.89 17.24 -6.18
N PRO A 88 8.00 16.41 -5.13
CA PRO A 88 6.92 15.51 -4.77
C PRO A 88 5.71 16.30 -4.22
N PRO A 89 4.48 15.80 -4.44
CA PRO A 89 3.25 16.30 -3.82
C PRO A 89 3.38 16.45 -2.32
N GLU A 90 2.68 17.45 -1.77
CA GLU A 90 2.70 17.69 -0.33
C GLU A 90 2.23 16.46 0.46
N GLY A 91 2.99 16.09 1.50
CA GLY A 91 2.71 14.93 2.32
C GLY A 91 3.10 13.59 1.68
N CYS A 92 3.83 13.60 0.56
CA CYS A 92 4.35 12.40 -0.08
C CYS A 92 5.88 12.37 -0.12
N GLU A 93 6.43 11.20 0.17
CA GLU A 93 7.86 10.91 0.02
C GLU A 93 8.05 9.94 -1.15
N VAL A 94 9.02 10.24 -2.01
CA VAL A 94 9.40 9.33 -3.09
C VAL A 94 10.19 8.17 -2.52
N GLU A 95 9.82 6.95 -2.90
CA GLU A 95 10.52 5.74 -2.51
C GLU A 95 10.66 4.80 -3.71
N GLN A 96 11.79 4.11 -3.77
CA GLN A 96 11.94 2.94 -4.61
C GLN A 96 11.25 1.75 -3.92
N MET A 97 10.15 1.29 -4.51
CA MET A 97 9.39 0.14 -4.01
C MET A 97 9.77 -1.08 -4.86
N ASP A 98 10.73 -1.85 -4.35
CA ASP A 98 11.48 -2.87 -5.11
C ASP A 98 12.14 -2.28 -6.37
N SER A 99 11.59 -2.54 -7.55
CA SER A 99 12.06 -1.96 -8.82
C SER A 99 11.24 -0.77 -9.30
N TYR A 100 10.08 -0.51 -8.67
CA TYR A 100 9.12 0.46 -9.13
C TYR A 100 9.31 1.83 -8.50
N PHE A 101 8.85 2.85 -9.22
CA PHE A 101 8.67 4.17 -8.68
C PHE A 101 7.40 4.22 -7.83
N GLY A 102 7.52 4.69 -6.58
CA GLY A 102 6.38 4.85 -5.70
C GLY A 102 6.45 6.08 -4.80
N LEU A 103 5.31 6.39 -4.20
CA LEU A 103 5.12 7.44 -3.21
C LEU A 103 4.56 6.82 -1.94
N ARG A 104 5.15 7.15 -0.78
CA ARG A 104 4.51 6.97 0.52
C ARG A 104 3.88 8.27 0.93
N CYS A 105 2.57 8.27 1.17
CA CYS A 105 1.83 9.49 1.43
C CYS A 105 1.13 9.44 2.78
N VAL A 106 1.11 10.60 3.45
CA VAL A 106 0.24 10.94 4.57
C VAL A 106 -0.44 12.26 4.20
N ARG A 107 -1.70 12.21 3.80
CA ARG A 107 -2.43 13.36 3.25
C ARG A 107 -3.77 13.57 3.95
N PRO A 108 -4.29 14.81 4.00
CA PRO A 108 -5.65 15.04 4.45
C PRO A 108 -6.66 14.37 3.51
N GLY A 109 -7.78 13.92 4.06
CA GLY A 109 -8.88 13.33 3.33
C GLY A 109 -9.84 12.60 4.26
N ASP A 110 -11.14 12.82 4.08
CA ASP A 110 -12.17 12.18 4.90
C ASP A 110 -12.14 10.66 4.77
N ARG A 111 -11.81 10.16 3.56
CA ARG A 111 -11.69 8.74 3.26
C ARG A 111 -10.47 8.47 2.37
N LEU A 112 -9.96 7.26 2.46
CA LEU A 112 -8.78 6.82 1.70
C LEU A 112 -8.94 7.04 0.20
N LEU A 113 -10.07 6.64 -0.39
CA LEU A 113 -10.29 6.78 -1.84
C LEU A 113 -10.32 8.24 -2.29
N ASP A 114 -10.80 9.15 -1.44
CA ASP A 114 -10.83 10.58 -1.75
C ASP A 114 -9.39 11.14 -1.84
N ALA A 115 -8.56 10.86 -0.83
CA ALA A 115 -7.16 11.29 -0.80
C ALA A 115 -6.31 10.67 -1.93
N VAL A 116 -6.55 9.40 -2.27
CA VAL A 116 -5.87 8.73 -3.40
C VAL A 116 -6.27 9.37 -4.73
N ALA A 117 -7.57 9.58 -4.96
CA ALA A 117 -8.04 10.11 -6.23
C ALA A 117 -7.56 11.53 -6.49
N GLU A 118 -7.55 12.38 -5.46
CA GLU A 118 -7.00 13.74 -5.52
C GLU A 118 -5.50 13.74 -5.85
N LEU A 119 -4.71 12.88 -5.19
CA LEU A 119 -3.28 12.75 -5.50
C LEU A 119 -3.06 12.25 -6.94
N CYS A 120 -3.82 11.26 -7.42
CA CYS A 120 -3.73 10.82 -8.80
C CYS A 120 -4.06 11.95 -9.79
N ALA A 121 -5.06 12.77 -9.48
CA ALA A 121 -5.43 13.91 -10.31
C ALA A 121 -4.34 14.99 -10.33
N GLU A 122 -3.74 15.30 -9.18
CA GLU A 122 -2.61 16.22 -9.03
C GLU A 122 -1.40 15.74 -9.83
N ILE A 123 -0.97 14.48 -9.63
CA ILE A 123 0.17 13.89 -10.36
C ILE A 123 -0.07 13.92 -11.87
N ARG A 124 -1.27 13.56 -12.33
CA ARG A 124 -1.61 13.61 -13.74
C ARG A 124 -1.54 15.03 -14.29
N ALA A 125 -2.08 16.01 -13.58
CA ALA A 125 -2.11 17.40 -14.02
C ALA A 125 -0.70 18.04 -14.06
N GLU A 126 0.15 17.73 -13.09
CA GLU A 126 1.45 18.36 -12.93
C GLU A 126 2.61 17.61 -13.61
N HIS A 127 2.49 16.28 -13.72
CA HIS A 127 3.56 15.40 -14.20
C HIS A 127 3.15 14.50 -15.36
N GLY A 128 1.86 14.46 -15.74
CA GLY A 128 1.40 13.64 -16.86
C GLY A 128 1.45 12.13 -16.61
N LEU A 129 1.60 11.69 -15.35
CA LEU A 129 1.67 10.28 -14.98
C LEU A 129 0.32 9.79 -14.45
N LEU A 130 -0.03 8.54 -14.78
CA LEU A 130 -1.20 7.86 -14.24
C LEU A 130 -0.74 6.76 -13.28
N MET A 131 -0.93 6.99 -11.99
CA MET A 131 -0.60 6.00 -10.97
C MET A 131 -1.62 4.85 -10.98
N SER A 132 -1.15 3.62 -10.81
CA SER A 132 -1.94 2.41 -11.12
C SER A 132 -2.04 1.40 -9.97
N ASP A 133 -1.24 1.52 -8.91
CA ASP A 133 -1.22 0.51 -7.83
C ASP A 133 -1.09 1.15 -6.43
N LEU A 134 -1.74 0.55 -5.44
CA LEU A 134 -1.66 0.88 -4.01
C LEU A 134 -0.67 -0.01 -3.24
N GLY A 135 0.19 -0.76 -3.93
CA GLY A 135 1.10 -1.75 -3.36
C GLY A 135 0.43 -3.09 -3.06
N ILE A 136 -0.64 -3.43 -3.78
CA ILE A 136 -1.34 -4.71 -3.59
C ILE A 136 -0.78 -5.71 -4.59
N GLU A 137 0.13 -6.54 -4.08
CA GLU A 137 0.70 -7.65 -4.83
C GLU A 137 -0.36 -8.63 -5.35
N LYS A 138 -0.09 -9.20 -6.52
CA LYS A 138 -0.79 -10.32 -7.18
C LYS A 138 -2.11 -10.00 -7.87
N LEU A 139 -2.28 -8.75 -8.29
CA LEU A 139 -3.33 -8.39 -9.24
C LEU A 139 -2.97 -8.75 -10.70
N TYR A 140 -1.74 -9.22 -10.93
CA TYR A 140 -1.07 -9.36 -12.23
C TYR A 140 -1.50 -10.57 -13.05
N GLU A 141 -2.18 -10.28 -14.15
CA GLU A 141 -1.97 -10.86 -15.48
C GLU A 141 -2.57 -9.91 -16.52
N TRP A 142 -2.21 -8.62 -16.43
CA TRP A 142 -2.82 -7.55 -17.21
C TRP A 142 -2.52 -7.71 -18.71
N SER A 143 -3.51 -8.25 -19.41
CA SER A 143 -3.53 -8.42 -20.86
C SER A 143 -4.08 -7.14 -21.50
N GLU A 144 -3.47 -6.67 -22.58
CA GLU A 144 -3.98 -5.56 -23.40
C GLU A 144 -4.71 -6.10 -24.65
N ASP A 145 -5.45 -7.19 -24.49
CA ASP A 145 -6.13 -7.91 -25.58
C ASP A 145 -7.50 -7.34 -25.96
N GLY A 146 -7.75 -6.07 -25.64
CA GLY A 146 -8.95 -5.33 -26.08
C GLY A 146 -10.15 -5.45 -25.13
N THR A 147 -11.31 -5.05 -25.63
CA THR A 147 -12.55 -4.92 -24.83
C THR A 147 -13.34 -6.22 -24.63
N ASP A 148 -12.90 -7.29 -25.27
CA ASP A 148 -13.54 -8.61 -25.29
C ASP A 148 -12.57 -9.76 -24.96
N GLY A 149 -11.34 -9.44 -24.55
CA GLY A 149 -10.32 -10.40 -24.14
C GLY A 149 -10.19 -10.59 -22.62
N TRP A 150 -9.14 -11.30 -22.21
CA TRP A 150 -8.81 -11.59 -20.80
C TRP A 150 -8.59 -10.32 -19.99
N GLY A 151 -8.00 -9.28 -20.59
CA GLY A 151 -7.82 -7.97 -19.96
C GLY A 151 -9.15 -7.32 -19.57
N ALA A 152 -10.16 -7.42 -20.44
CA ALA A 152 -11.51 -6.94 -20.15
C ALA A 152 -12.17 -7.73 -19.00
N GLU A 153 -11.95 -9.05 -18.94
CA GLU A 153 -12.43 -9.89 -17.83
C GLU A 153 -11.79 -9.49 -16.49
N ILE A 154 -10.48 -9.19 -16.47
CA ILE A 154 -9.78 -8.68 -15.28
C ILE A 154 -10.39 -7.35 -14.82
N VAL A 155 -10.59 -6.39 -15.73
CA VAL A 155 -11.24 -5.11 -15.42
C VAL A 155 -12.64 -5.35 -14.84
N GLY A 156 -13.44 -6.22 -15.46
CA GLY A 156 -14.77 -6.60 -14.96
C GLY A 156 -14.72 -7.20 -13.55
N GLN A 157 -13.78 -8.11 -13.28
CA GLN A 157 -13.58 -8.74 -11.99
C GLN A 157 -13.22 -7.72 -10.89
N LEU A 158 -12.31 -6.79 -11.18
CA LEU A 158 -11.91 -5.73 -10.24
C LEU A 158 -13.10 -4.81 -9.90
N LEU A 159 -13.89 -4.44 -10.90
CA LEU A 159 -15.10 -3.64 -10.71
C LEU A 159 -16.17 -4.39 -9.90
N LEU A 160 -16.38 -5.69 -10.15
CA LEU A 160 -17.30 -6.53 -9.37
C LEU A 160 -16.84 -6.65 -7.91
N MET A 161 -15.55 -6.87 -7.68
CA MET A 161 -14.99 -6.91 -6.33
C MET A 161 -15.16 -5.57 -5.60
N ALA A 162 -14.92 -4.45 -6.30
CA ALA A 162 -15.16 -3.12 -5.76
C ALA A 162 -16.64 -2.88 -5.44
N ALA A 163 -17.56 -3.27 -6.32
CA ALA A 163 -19.00 -3.12 -6.12
C ALA A 163 -19.54 -3.96 -4.94
N VAL A 164 -18.95 -5.13 -4.68
CA VAL A 164 -19.34 -5.99 -3.55
C VAL A 164 -18.70 -5.54 -2.23
N ARG A 165 -17.41 -5.16 -2.25
CA ARG A 165 -16.67 -4.80 -1.03
C ARG A 165 -16.87 -3.35 -0.62
N GLY A 166 -16.97 -2.42 -1.57
CA GLY A 166 -17.14 -0.99 -1.34
C GLY A 166 -18.26 -0.68 -0.34
N PRO A 167 -19.50 -1.14 -0.55
CA PRO A 167 -20.61 -0.91 0.37
C PRO A 167 -20.38 -1.48 1.77
N ARG A 168 -19.69 -2.61 1.89
CA ARG A 168 -19.32 -3.21 3.19
C ARG A 168 -18.31 -2.36 3.96
N LEU A 169 -17.55 -1.52 3.25
CA LEU A 169 -16.58 -0.56 3.79
C LEU A 169 -17.17 0.85 3.90
N GLY A 170 -18.45 1.05 3.56
CA GLY A 170 -19.12 2.35 3.60
C GLY A 170 -18.96 3.23 2.36
N TYR A 171 -18.44 2.68 1.25
CA TYR A 171 -18.41 3.38 -0.03
C TYR A 171 -19.68 3.09 -0.86
N SER A 172 -20.35 4.14 -1.32
CA SER A 172 -21.44 4.02 -2.28
C SER A 172 -20.92 3.75 -3.69
N VAL A 173 -21.80 3.32 -4.61
CA VAL A 173 -21.44 3.21 -6.03
C VAL A 173 -21.02 4.59 -6.60
N ASP A 174 -21.69 5.66 -6.17
CA ASP A 174 -21.34 7.03 -6.58
C ASP A 174 -19.93 7.44 -6.11
N ASP A 175 -19.49 6.97 -4.94
CA ASP A 175 -18.12 7.16 -4.48
C ASP A 175 -17.11 6.45 -5.37
N LEU A 176 -17.41 5.22 -5.79
CA LEU A 176 -16.54 4.46 -6.70
C LEU A 176 -16.46 5.13 -8.08
N VAL A 177 -17.59 5.60 -8.61
CA VAL A 177 -17.63 6.33 -9.89
C VAL A 177 -16.87 7.66 -9.78
N ARG A 178 -17.02 8.38 -8.67
CA ARG A 178 -16.29 9.63 -8.41
C ARG A 178 -14.79 9.40 -8.30
N PHE A 179 -14.37 8.30 -7.66
CA PHE A 179 -12.97 7.88 -7.63
C PHE A 179 -12.43 7.71 -9.05
N LEU A 180 -13.10 6.92 -9.89
CA LEU A 180 -12.66 6.66 -11.28
C LEU A 180 -12.54 7.96 -12.09
N ARG A 181 -13.55 8.84 -12.02
CA ARG A 181 -13.55 10.12 -12.74
C ARG A 181 -12.42 11.04 -12.31
N THR A 182 -12.08 11.05 -11.03
CA THR A 182 -11.07 11.94 -10.47
C THR A 182 -9.67 11.38 -10.74
N ALA A 183 -9.46 10.10 -10.41
CA ALA A 183 -8.17 9.42 -10.49
C ALA A 183 -7.70 9.17 -11.92
N ALA A 184 -8.59 8.79 -12.85
CA ALA A 184 -8.24 8.60 -14.26
C ALA A 184 -8.34 9.92 -15.08
N GLY A 185 -9.20 10.84 -14.64
CA GLY A 185 -9.60 12.02 -15.41
C GLY A 185 -10.86 11.76 -16.23
N GLY A 186 -11.50 12.83 -16.71
CA GLY A 186 -12.54 12.70 -17.72
C GLY A 186 -11.90 12.29 -19.05
N GLY A 187 -12.37 11.19 -19.62
CA GLY A 187 -12.07 10.84 -21.02
C GLY A 187 -12.71 11.81 -22.00
#